data_AF-A0A392PSJ3-F1
#
_entry.id   AF-A0A392PSJ3-F1
#
_cell.length_a   1.000
_cell.length_b   1.000
_cell.length_c   1.000
_cell.angle_alpha   90.00
_cell.angle_beta   90.00
_cell.angle_gamma   90.00
#
_symmetry.space_group_name_H-M   'P 1'
#
loop_
_entity.id
_entity.type
_entity.pdbx_description
1 polymer ?
#
loop_
_entity_poly.entity_id
_entity_poly.type
_entity_poly.pdbx_seq_one_letter_code
_entity_poly.pdbx_strand_id
1 'polypeptide(L)' 'MAMTRLNTSAQILEVMGAPLTGTDLRAYVMSGGGLTLKKIKPSLRSRRCFLIFPIKGSERKGLVNVEVKKKQGK' A
#
# COMPACT_ATOMS: atom_id res chain seq x y z
N MET A 1 6.12 2.57 -7.97
CA MET A 1 5.61 1.22 -8.30
C MET A 1 4.11 1.06 -8.06
N ALA A 2 3.51 1.51 -6.95
CA ALA A 2 2.08 1.28 -6.68
C ALA A 2 1.17 1.82 -7.80
N MET A 3 1.26 3.11 -8.14
CA MET A 3 0.48 3.70 -9.24
C MET A 3 0.77 3.06 -10.61
N THR A 4 2.02 2.67 -10.87
CA THR A 4 2.38 1.94 -12.10
C THR A 4 1.62 0.63 -12.18
N ARG A 5 1.63 -0.18 -11.11
CA ARG A 5 0.91 -1.48 -11.07
C ARG A 5 -0.59 -1.32 -11.24
N LEU A 6 -1.17 -0.28 -10.64
CA LEU A 6 -2.59 0.04 -10.78
C LEU A 6 -2.92 0.41 -12.24
N ASN A 7 -2.10 1.26 -12.87
CA ASN A 7 -2.28 1.67 -14.28
C ASN A 7 -1.88 0.62 -15.31
N THR A 8 -1.30 -0.50 -14.91
CA THR A 8 -1.02 -1.65 -15.81
C THR A 8 -1.98 -2.82 -15.59
N SER A 9 -2.84 -2.77 -14.57
CA SER A 9 -3.76 -3.87 -14.27
C SER A 9 -5.05 -3.73 -15.07
N ALA A 10 -5.25 -4.60 -16.06
CA ALA A 10 -6.45 -4.58 -16.90
C ALA A 10 -7.75 -4.65 -16.09
N GLN A 11 -7.81 -5.53 -15.08
CA GLN A 11 -8.99 -5.70 -14.23
C GLN A 11 -9.35 -4.42 -13.46
N ILE A 12 -8.35 -3.69 -12.96
CA ILE A 12 -8.60 -2.45 -12.22
C ILE A 12 -9.04 -1.35 -13.19
N LEU A 13 -8.42 -1.26 -14.37
CA LEU A 13 -8.76 -0.27 -15.38
C LEU A 13 -10.17 -0.47 -15.93
N GLU A 14 -10.60 -1.71 -16.16
CA GLU A 14 -11.95 -2.05 -16.61
C GLU A 14 -13.02 -1.60 -15.62
N VAL A 15 -12.78 -1.80 -14.32
CA VAL A 15 -13.76 -1.43 -13.28
C VAL A 15 -13.82 0.08 -13.04
N MET A 16 -12.68 0.77 -13.13
CA MET A 16 -12.54 2.16 -12.72
C MET A 16 -12.64 3.17 -13.86
N GLY A 17 -12.36 2.73 -15.09
CA GLY A 17 -12.14 3.57 -16.26
C GLY A 17 -10.72 4.13 -16.32
N ALA A 18 -10.03 3.92 -17.44
CA ALA A 18 -8.66 4.38 -17.65
C ALA A 18 -8.59 5.86 -18.11
N PRO A 19 -7.46 6.56 -17.88
CA PRO A 19 -6.35 6.20 -17.00
C PRO A 19 -6.66 6.50 -15.52
N LEU A 20 -5.99 5.80 -14.61
CA LEU A 20 -6.11 6.12 -13.19
C LEU A 20 -5.19 7.28 -12.84
N THR A 21 -5.81 8.35 -12.37
CA THR A 21 -5.14 9.51 -11.79
C THR A 21 -5.18 9.41 -10.27
N GLY A 22 -4.08 9.74 -9.60
CA GLY A 22 -4.00 9.80 -8.13
C GLY A 22 -3.89 11.23 -7.66
N THR A 23 -4.25 11.49 -6.40
CA THR A 23 -3.91 12.75 -5.72
C THR A 23 -2.79 12.50 -4.72
N ASP A 24 -2.32 13.56 -4.06
CA ASP A 24 -1.33 13.46 -3.00
C ASP A 24 -1.73 12.45 -1.90
N LEU A 25 -0.70 11.84 -1.31
CA LEU A 25 -0.80 10.84 -0.26
C LEU A 25 -1.67 11.35 0.90
N ARG A 26 -2.78 10.66 1.21
CA ARG A 26 -3.67 11.06 2.31
C ARG A 26 -3.14 10.67 3.68
N ALA A 27 -2.52 9.51 3.79
CA ALA A 27 -1.93 9.07 5.04
C ALA A 27 -0.70 8.19 4.82
N TYR A 28 0.26 8.37 5.71
CA TYR A 28 1.46 7.54 5.86
C TYR A 28 1.48 7.02 7.29
N VAL A 29 1.37 5.70 7.47
CA VAL A 29 1.38 5.10 8.81
C VAL A 29 2.51 4.09 8.91
N MET A 30 3.36 4.26 9.92
CA MET A 30 4.40 3.30 10.27
C MET A 30 3.92 2.41 11.42
N SER A 31 4.10 1.10 11.30
CA SER A 31 3.78 0.16 12.38
C SER A 31 4.84 -0.93 12.54
N GLY A 32 4.94 -1.47 13.75
CA GLY A 32 5.89 -2.53 14.08
C GLY A 32 7.33 -2.05 14.09
N GLY A 33 8.27 -2.99 13.96
CA GLY A 33 9.65 -2.76 14.39
C GLY A 33 9.87 -3.18 15.84
N GLY A 34 11.12 -3.46 16.19
CA GLY A 34 11.53 -3.75 17.56
C GLY A 34 11.44 -5.22 17.97
N LEU A 35 11.78 -5.46 19.24
CA LEU A 35 11.69 -6.77 19.89
C LEU A 35 10.24 -7.06 20.27
N THR A 36 9.80 -8.27 19.99
CA THR A 36 8.47 -8.76 20.36
C THR A 36 8.59 -10.17 20.93
N LEU A 37 7.74 -10.52 21.90
CA LEU A 37 7.69 -11.87 22.45
C LEU A 37 6.65 -12.68 21.68
N LYS A 38 7.08 -13.73 20.97
CA LYS A 38 6.18 -14.70 20.34
C LYS A 38 6.35 -16.03 21.07
N LYS A 39 5.33 -16.47 21.81
CA LYS A 39 5.38 -17.68 22.64
C LYS A 39 6.59 -17.67 23.61
N ILE A 40 6.78 -16.55 24.32
CA ILE A 40 7.86 -16.35 25.31
C ILE A 40 9.27 -16.32 24.69
N LYS A 41 9.41 -16.44 23.36
CA LYS A 41 10.70 -16.29 22.66
C LYS A 41 10.83 -14.89 22.07
N PRO A 42 11.98 -14.20 22.25
CA PRO A 42 12.23 -12.91 21.63
C PRO A 42 12.29 -13.07 20.10
N SER A 43 11.63 -12.18 19.38
CA SER A 43 11.58 -12.15 17.93
C SER A 43 11.56 -10.72 17.42
N LEU A 44 12.27 -10.44 16.33
CA LEU A 44 12.20 -9.12 15.70
C LEU A 44 10.98 -9.04 14.78
N ARG A 45 10.14 -8.03 15.01
CA ARG A 45 9.06 -7.69 14.08
C ARG A 45 9.57 -6.71 13.03
N SER A 46 9.41 -7.02 11.75
CA SER A 46 9.72 -6.07 10.68
C SER A 46 8.85 -4.81 10.78
N ARG A 47 9.42 -3.65 10.47
CA ARG A 47 8.64 -2.41 10.25
C ARG A 47 7.77 -2.57 9.00
N ARG A 48 6.56 -2.01 9.07
CA ARG A 48 5.59 -1.91 7.99
C ARG A 48 5.22 -0.45 7.76
N CYS A 49 5.05 -0.08 6.50
CA CYS A 49 4.60 1.23 6.05
C CYS A 49 3.27 1.03 5.33
N PHE A 50 2.27 1.84 5.67
CA PHE A 50 0.98 1.87 4.99
C PHE A 50 0.85 3.20 4.25
N LEU A 51 0.58 3.12 2.96
CA LEU A 51 0.30 4.27 2.10
C LEU A 51 -1.18 4.26 1.74
N ILE A 52 -1.90 5.29 2.15
CA ILE A 52 -3.32 5.43 1.84
C ILE A 52 -3.50 6.68 0.99
N PHE A 53 -4.08 6.52 -0.21
CA PHE A 53 -4.32 7.62 -1.13
C PHE A 53 -5.54 7.34 -2.01
N PRO A 54 -6.27 8.37 -2.43
CA PRO A 54 -7.41 8.20 -3.31
C PRO A 54 -6.91 8.08 -4.76
N ILE A 55 -7.71 7.39 -5.57
CA ILE A 55 -7.53 7.31 -7.01
C ILE A 55 -8.84 7.68 -7.69
N LYS A 56 -8.74 8.18 -8.92
CA LYS A 56 -9.88 8.53 -9.77
C LYS A 56 -9.63 7.96 -11.16
N GLY A 57 -10.57 7.13 -11.62
CA GLY A 57 -10.75 6.81 -13.03
C GLY A 57 -11.82 7.69 -13.66
N SER A 58 -12.08 7.50 -14.94
CA SER A 58 -13.13 8.23 -15.66
C SER A 58 -14.53 7.92 -15.13
N GLU A 59 -14.75 6.70 -14.65
CA GLU A 59 -16.07 6.22 -14.25
C GLU A 59 -16.25 6.20 -12.73
N ARG A 60 -15.18 5.95 -11.97
CA ARG A 60 -15.26 5.74 -10.51
C ARG A 60 -14.14 6.42 -9.72
N LYS A 61 -14.42 6.65 -8.45
CA LYS A 61 -13.42 7.06 -7.44
C LYS A 61 -13.15 5.89 -6.51
N GLY A 62 -11.90 5.75 -6.08
CA GLY A 62 -11.45 4.66 -5.22
C GLY A 62 -10.47 5.14 -4.16
N LEU A 63 -10.21 4.27 -3.19
CA LEU A 63 -9.19 4.46 -2.17
C LEU A 63 -8.24 3.27 -2.22
N VAL A 64 -6.95 3.55 -2.24
CA VAL A 64 -5.90 2.53 -2.24
C VAL A 64 -5.26 2.51 -0.87
N ASN A 65 -5.02 1.30 -0.34
CA ASN A 65 -4.21 1.05 0.85
C ASN A 65 -3.09 0.08 0.46
N VAL A 66 -1.84 0.52 0.53
CA VAL A 66 -0.66 -0.30 0.24
C VAL A 66 0.09 -0.60 1.53
N GLU A 67 0.17 -1.87 1.91
CA GLU A 67 1.09 -2.33 2.96
C GLU A 67 2.45 -2.69 2.36
N VAL A 68 3.51 -2.09 2.89
CA VAL A 68 4.90 -2.38 2.55
C VAL A 68 5.59 -2.92 3.80
N LYS A 69 6.26 -4.08 3.69
CA LYS A 69 7.00 -4.70 4.80
C LYS A 69 8.49 -4.74 4.46
N LYS A 70 9.35 -4.26 5.36
CA LYS A 70 10.81 -4.39 5.23
C LYS A 70 11.23 -5.87 5.28
N LYS A 71 11.97 -6.33 4.27
CA LYS A 71 12.50 -7.70 4.15
C LYS A 71 14.00 -7.65 3.93
N GLN A 72 14.78 -8.12 4.92
CA GLN A 72 16.25 -8.28 4.81
C GLN A 72 17.00 -7.02 4.33
N GLY A 73 16.56 -5.83 4.75
CA GLY A 73 17.19 -4.57 4.33
C GLY A 73 16.70 -4.01 2.99
N LYS A 74 15.80 -4.71 2.30
CA LYS A 74 15.07 -4.26 1.10
C LYS A 74 13.58 -4.09 1.37
#